data_AF-A0A950ER26-F1
#
_entry.id   AF-A0A950ER26-F1
#
_cell.length_a   1.000
_cell.length_b   1.000
_cell.length_c   1.000
_cell.angle_alpha   90.00
_cell.angle_beta   90.00
_cell.angle_gamma   90.00
#
_symmetry.space_group_name_H-M   'P 1'
#
loop_
_entity.id
_entity.type
_entity.pdbx_description
1 polymer ?
#
loop_
_entity_poly.entity_id
_entity_poly.type
_entity_poly.pdbx_seq_one_letter_code
_entity_poly.pdbx_strand_id
1 'polypeptide(L)'
;MSESTTTLTVDGRKVGVAPGASVAAAIAIAANAGQAVLITRRSVSGALRGPLCGMGICQECRVTIDGVPHRLACQTACIAGMNVVTGNAAS
;
A
#
# COMPACT_ATOMS: atom_id res chain seq x y z
N MET A 1 -24.61 -12.49 -0.73
CA MET A 1 -23.30 -12.50 -0.06
C MET A 1 -22.89 -11.05 0.08
N SER A 2 -23.12 -10.43 1.25
CA SER A 2 -22.88 -9.00 1.43
C SER A 2 -21.38 -8.74 1.49
N GLU A 3 -20.81 -8.17 0.42
CA GLU A 3 -19.42 -7.73 0.39
C GLU A 3 -19.23 -6.58 1.38
N SER A 4 -18.73 -6.90 2.58
CA SER A 4 -18.32 -5.92 3.57
C SER A 4 -16.97 -5.35 3.16
N THR A 5 -16.94 -4.31 2.34
CA THR A 5 -15.66 -3.69 1.95
C THR A 5 -15.02 -2.98 3.15
N THR A 6 -13.71 -3.19 3.34
CA THR A 6 -12.91 -2.44 4.32
C THR A 6 -12.36 -1.20 3.64
N THR A 7 -12.57 -0.02 4.25
CA THR A 7 -12.08 1.24 3.69
C THR A 7 -10.86 1.74 4.45
N LEU A 8 -9.81 2.10 3.72
CA LEU A 8 -8.59 2.69 4.24
C LEU A 8 -8.15 3.89 3.37
N THR A 9 -7.13 4.62 3.82
CA THR A 9 -6.55 5.75 3.08
C THR A 9 -5.16 5.40 2.59
N VAL A 10 -4.88 5.62 1.31
CA VAL A 10 -3.54 5.47 0.70
C VAL A 10 -3.15 6.80 0.07
N ASP A 11 -2.07 7.41 0.56
CA ASP A 11 -1.58 8.72 0.09
C ASP A 11 -2.69 9.80 0.04
N GLY A 12 -3.55 9.82 1.06
CA GLY A 12 -4.69 10.74 1.17
C GLY A 12 -5.93 10.34 0.36
N ARG A 13 -5.89 9.26 -0.43
CA ARG A 13 -7.04 8.75 -1.20
C ARG A 13 -7.74 7.62 -0.47
N LYS A 14 -9.08 7.68 -0.38
CA LYS A 14 -9.88 6.57 0.15
C LYS A 14 -9.90 5.40 -0.83
N VAL A 15 -9.67 4.20 -0.32
CA VAL A 15 -9.64 2.94 -1.07
C VAL A 15 -10.51 1.93 -0.37
N GLY A 16 -11.45 1.32 -1.10
CA GLY A 16 -12.21 0.17 -0.63
C GLY A 16 -11.53 -1.13 -1.06
N VAL A 17 -11.40 -2.08 -0.14
CA VAL A 17 -10.85 -3.41 -0.42
C VAL A 17 -11.73 -4.51 0.14
N ALA A 18 -11.60 -5.72 -0.40
CA ALA A 18 -12.22 -6.90 0.18
C ALA A 18 -11.65 -7.17 1.60
N PRO A 19 -12.45 -7.73 2.53
CA PRO A 19 -11.95 -8.20 3.81
C PRO A 19 -10.74 -9.11 3.67
N GLY A 20 -9.73 -8.92 4.52
CA GLY A 20 -8.52 -9.73 4.51
C GLY A 20 -7.53 -9.41 3.37
N ALA A 21 -7.84 -8.46 2.49
CA ALA A 21 -6.90 -8.00 1.48
C ALA A 21 -5.65 -7.39 2.14
N SER A 22 -4.50 -7.55 1.49
CA SER A 22 -3.26 -6.94 1.96
C SER A 22 -3.19 -5.46 1.63
N VAL A 23 -2.38 -4.72 2.38
CA VAL A 23 -2.11 -3.30 2.10
C VAL A 23 -1.48 -3.12 0.71
N ALA A 24 -0.70 -4.11 0.24
CA ALA A 24 -0.18 -4.10 -1.14
C ALA A 24 -1.31 -4.11 -2.20
N ALA A 25 -2.39 -4.85 -1.96
CA ALA A 25 -3.56 -4.85 -2.84
C ALA A 25 -4.28 -3.49 -2.82
N ALA A 26 -4.42 -2.86 -1.64
CA ALA A 26 -4.98 -1.52 -1.52
C ALA A 26 -4.17 -0.49 -2.33
N ILE A 27 -2.84 -0.54 -2.25
CA ILE A 27 -1.96 0.34 -3.03
C ILE A 27 -2.11 0.09 -4.53
N ALA A 28 -2.22 -1.17 -4.96
CA ALA A 28 -2.45 -1.50 -6.37
C ALA A 28 -3.78 -0.93 -6.89
N ILE A 29 -4.85 -1.02 -6.09
CA ILE A 29 -6.16 -0.45 -6.42
C ILE A 29 -6.08 1.09 -6.51
N ALA A 30 -5.40 1.73 -5.54
CA ALA A 30 -5.19 3.17 -5.55
C ALA A 30 -4.41 3.64 -6.79
N ALA A 31 -3.35 2.91 -7.15
CA ALA A 31 -2.53 3.18 -8.32
C ALA A 31 -3.34 3.07 -9.62
N ASN A 32 -4.10 1.98 -9.78
CA ASN A 32 -4.96 1.77 -10.95
C ASN A 32 -6.03 2.86 -11.09
N ALA A 33 -6.69 3.23 -9.99
CA ALA A 33 -7.71 4.29 -9.99
C ALA A 33 -7.13 5.67 -10.36
N GLY A 34 -5.86 5.92 -10.03
CA GLY A 34 -5.15 7.15 -10.37
C GLY A 34 -4.36 7.09 -11.67
N GLN A 35 -4.45 6.00 -12.45
CA GLN A 35 -3.58 5.73 -13.62
C GLN A 35 -2.08 5.92 -13.30
N ALA A 36 -1.69 5.58 -12.08
CA ALA A 36 -0.35 5.76 -11.55
C ALA A 36 0.40 4.43 -11.48
N VAL A 37 1.73 4.52 -11.45
CA VAL A 37 2.59 3.36 -11.20
C VAL A 37 2.42 2.92 -9.75
N LEU A 38 2.36 1.60 -9.53
CA LEU A 38 2.38 1.03 -8.18
C LEU A 38 3.75 1.30 -7.54
N ILE A 39 3.77 2.18 -6.55
CA ILE A 39 4.97 2.55 -5.81
C ILE A 39 4.70 2.33 -4.32
N THR A 40 5.61 1.64 -3.65
CA THR A 40 5.63 1.52 -2.18
C THR A 40 6.75 2.36 -1.57
N ARG A 41 7.91 2.42 -2.23
CA ARG A 41 9.11 3.09 -1.72
C ARG A 41 10.03 3.57 -2.85
N ARG A 42 11.02 4.40 -2.52
CA ARG A 42 12.12 4.80 -3.41
C ARG A 42 13.46 4.28 -2.88
N SER A 43 14.38 3.88 -3.76
CA SER A 43 15.76 3.60 -3.35
C SER A 43 16.49 4.91 -2.99
N VAL A 44 17.69 4.77 -2.40
CA VAL A 44 18.60 5.93 -2.20
C VAL A 44 19.01 6.59 -3.52
N SER A 45 18.97 5.85 -4.62
CA SER A 45 19.21 6.34 -5.98
C SER A 45 17.95 6.87 -6.68
N GLY A 46 16.81 6.95 -6.00
CA GLY A 46 15.56 7.47 -6.55
C GLY A 46 14.72 6.46 -7.37
N ALA A 47 15.19 5.22 -7.53
CA ALA A 47 14.45 4.19 -8.26
C ALA A 47 13.14 3.84 -7.55
N LEU A 48 12.06 3.75 -8.31
CA LEU A 48 10.75 3.34 -7.81
C LEU A 48 10.76 1.86 -7.45
N ARG A 49 10.20 1.54 -6.29
CA ARG A 49 10.12 0.18 -5.76
C ARG A 49 8.68 -0.17 -5.44
N GLY A 50 8.34 -1.42 -5.69
CA GLY A 50 7.02 -2.01 -5.49
C GLY A 50 7.13 -3.43 -4.94
N PRO A 51 6.01 -4.07 -4.56
CA PRO A 51 5.97 -5.46 -4.17
C PRO A 51 6.43 -6.36 -5.32
N LEU A 52 7.45 -7.18 -5.06
CA LEU A 52 7.98 -8.16 -6.04
C LEU A 52 7.65 -9.60 -5.64
N CYS A 53 8.04 -10.00 -4.43
CA CYS A 53 7.92 -11.39 -3.99
C CYS A 53 6.54 -11.76 -3.40
N GLY A 54 5.70 -10.78 -3.03
CA GLY A 54 4.47 -11.01 -2.27
C GLY A 54 4.64 -11.55 -0.84
N MET A 55 5.81 -12.09 -0.50
CA MET A 55 6.11 -12.77 0.77
C MET A 55 6.89 -11.91 1.77
N GLY A 56 7.25 -10.67 1.43
CA GLY A 56 8.02 -9.76 2.29
C GLY A 56 9.54 -9.97 2.32
N ILE A 57 10.08 -11.03 1.73
CA ILE A 57 11.54 -11.28 1.73
C ILE A 57 12.34 -10.22 0.95
N CYS A 58 11.76 -9.68 -0.14
CA CYS A 58 12.43 -8.65 -0.93
C CYS A 58 12.53 -7.30 -0.22
N GLN A 59 11.71 -7.04 0.81
CA GLN A 59 11.66 -5.76 1.53
C GLN A 59 11.35 -4.52 0.66
N GLU A 60 10.95 -4.69 -0.60
CA GLU A 60 10.62 -3.58 -1.49
C GLU A 60 9.20 -3.03 -1.23
N CYS A 61 8.31 -3.83 -0.65
CA CYS A 61 6.92 -3.47 -0.32
C CYS A 61 6.78 -2.59 0.96
N ARG A 62 7.86 -1.96 1.43
CA ARG A 62 7.86 -1.18 2.68
C ARG A 62 7.11 0.13 2.53
N VAL A 63 6.23 0.42 3.48
CA VAL A 63 5.42 1.65 3.57
C VAL A 63 5.35 2.14 5.02
N THR A 64 4.78 3.32 5.21
CA THR A 64 4.40 3.81 6.54
C THR A 64 2.90 3.55 6.74
N ILE A 65 2.55 2.95 7.87
CA ILE A 65 1.15 2.65 8.23
C ILE A 65 0.89 3.26 9.60
N ASP A 66 -0.09 4.16 9.68
CA ASP A 66 -0.49 4.84 10.93
C ASP A 66 0.70 5.47 11.67
N GLY A 67 1.62 6.07 10.91
CA GLY A 67 2.85 6.69 11.42
C GLY A 67 4.01 5.73 11.70
N VAL A 68 3.80 4.41 11.60
CA VAL A 68 4.85 3.40 11.80
C VAL A 68 5.57 3.11 10.48
N PRO A 69 6.87 3.45 10.34
CA PRO A 69 7.60 3.24 9.09
C PRO A 69 8.00 1.76 8.88
N HIS A 70 8.43 1.46 7.66
CA HIS A 70 9.01 0.16 7.26
C HIS A 70 8.11 -1.07 7.45
N ARG A 71 6.79 -0.86 7.46
CA ARG A 71 5.82 -1.97 7.50
C ARG A 71 5.74 -2.63 6.13
N LEU A 72 5.64 -3.96 6.10
CA LEU A 72 5.54 -4.73 4.87
C LEU A 72 4.10 -4.71 4.38
N ALA A 73 3.81 -3.93 3.34
CA ALA A 73 2.47 -3.84 2.75
C ALA A 73 1.94 -5.21 2.30
N CYS A 74 2.85 -6.07 1.84
CA CYS A 74 2.52 -7.39 1.31
C CYS A 74 2.16 -8.42 2.40
N GLN A 75 2.56 -8.20 3.66
CA GLN A 75 2.20 -9.07 4.80
C GLN A 75 1.20 -8.41 5.76
N THR A 76 0.87 -7.12 5.57
CA THR A 76 -0.06 -6.41 6.45
C THR A 76 -1.46 -6.52 5.89
N ALA A 77 -2.41 -7.02 6.68
CA ALA A 77 -3.82 -7.01 6.33
C ALA A 77 -4.41 -5.60 6.45
N CYS A 78 -5.32 -5.24 5.56
CA CYS A 78 -6.04 -3.97 5.63
C CYS A 78 -7.00 -3.99 6.81
N ILE A 79 -7.01 -2.88 7.56
CA ILE A 79 -7.95 -2.62 8.65
C ILE A 79 -8.68 -1.33 8.33
N ALA A 80 -9.95 -1.24 8.72
CA ALA A 80 -10.76 -0.06 8.48
C ALA A 80 -10.15 1.18 9.15
N GLY A 81 -10.12 2.30 8.43
CA GLY A 81 -9.57 3.56 8.92
C GLY A 81 -8.05 3.67 8.91
N MET A 82 -7.33 2.62 8.50
CA MET A 82 -5.88 2.63 8.36
C MET A 82 -5.42 3.74 7.41
N ASN A 83 -4.30 4.40 7.73
CA ASN A 83 -3.66 5.39 6.88
C ASN A 83 -2.30 4.89 6.39
N VAL A 84 -2.15 4.76 5.08
CA VAL A 84 -0.97 4.24 4.41
C VAL A 84 -0.31 5.35 3.61
N VAL A 85 0.98 5.55 3.84
CA VAL A 85 1.81 6.50 3.09
C VAL A 85 2.89 5.73 2.35
N THR A 86 2.95 5.93 1.04
CA THR A 86 3.92 5.31 0.14
C THR A 86 5.02 6.30 -0.28
N GLY A 87 6.04 5.80 -0.97
CA GLY A 87 7.07 6.64 -1.61
C GLY A 87 6.58 7.45 -2.82
N ASN A 88 5.28 7.49 -3.09
CA ASN A 88 4.68 8.31 -4.13
C ASN A 88 4.57 9.79 -3.75
N ALA A 89 4.54 10.12 -2.44
CA ALA A 89 4.67 11.50 -1.98
C ALA A 89 6.05 12.03 -2.40
N ALA A 90 6.09 12.75 -3.51
CA ALA A 90 7.23 13.56 -3.90
C ALA A 90 7.39 14.64 -2.82
N SER A 91 8.56 14.65 -2.17
CA SER A 91 9.08 15.82 -1.47
C SER A 91 9.28 16.96 -2.45
#